data_AF-A0A654FZ32-F1
#
_entry.id   AF-A0A654FZ32-F1
#
_cell.length_a   1.000
_cell.length_b   1.000
_cell.length_c   1.000
_cell.angle_alpha   90.00
_cell.angle_beta   90.00
_cell.angle_gamma   90.00
#
_symmetry.space_group_name_H-M   'P 1'
#
loop_
_entity.id
_entity.type
_entity.pdbx_description
1 polymer ?
#
loop_
_entity_poly.entity_id
_entity_poly.type
_entity_poly.pdbx_seq_one_letter_code
_entity_poly.pdbx_strand_id
1 'polypeptide(L)'
;MMKMNTGTSPSVIGGGTSGNEWESRPGGMVVQRRTDQNSDVPRVFRVRVKYGSVYHEININSQSSFGELKKMLSDQVGLHHEDMKVLYKDKERDSKMFLDLCGVKDRSKLVVKEDPISQEKRLLAKRKNAAIEKASKSISDISFEVDRLAGQVSAFETVINKGGKVEEKSLVNLIEMLMNQLLRLDAIIADGDVKLMRKMQVQRVQKYVEALDLLKVKNSAKKVEVNKSVRHKPQTQTRFEQRDLLSFVEEEEEEPRNSNASSSSGTPAVVASKWEMFDSASTAKAAETVKPVPPRFKWEFFD
;
A
#
# COMPACT_ATOMS: atom_id res chain seq x y z
N MET A 1 -70.01 39.70 -54.20
CA MET A 1 -69.10 40.62 -53.47
C MET A 1 -69.18 40.32 -51.99
N MET A 2 -68.05 40.23 -51.27
CA MET A 2 -67.90 40.63 -49.85
C MET A 2 -66.43 40.40 -49.42
N LYS A 3 -65.80 41.41 -48.83
CA LYS A 3 -64.50 41.34 -48.14
C LYS A 3 -64.76 41.51 -46.64
N MET A 4 -64.16 40.67 -45.79
CA MET A 4 -63.90 40.92 -44.35
C MET A 4 -63.27 39.67 -43.72
N ASN A 5 -62.37 39.75 -42.73
CA ASN A 5 -61.40 40.82 -42.42
C ASN A 5 -60.24 40.22 -41.60
N THR A 6 -59.12 40.93 -41.46
CA THR A 6 -58.04 40.54 -40.54
C THR A 6 -58.37 40.87 -39.08
N GLY A 7 -58.16 39.92 -38.17
CA GLY A 7 -58.10 40.13 -36.72
C GLY A 7 -57.00 39.20 -36.14
N THR A 8 -55.86 39.73 -35.71
CA THR A 8 -55.61 40.39 -34.41
C THR A 8 -55.49 39.39 -33.27
N SER A 9 -54.25 39.05 -32.94
CA SER A 9 -53.88 38.17 -31.83
C SER A 9 -54.01 38.88 -30.48
N PRO A 10 -54.61 38.24 -29.45
CA PRO A 10 -54.35 38.60 -28.06
C PRO A 10 -53.14 37.81 -27.55
N SER A 11 -52.08 38.51 -27.13
CA SER A 11 -51.03 37.89 -26.30
C SER A 11 -51.57 37.73 -24.88
N VAL A 12 -51.70 36.49 -24.40
CA VAL A 12 -52.07 36.20 -23.01
C VAL A 12 -50.79 35.89 -22.23
N ILE A 13 -50.38 36.82 -21.36
CA ILE A 13 -49.26 36.64 -20.45
C ILE A 13 -49.76 35.97 -19.17
N GLY A 14 -49.29 34.75 -18.93
CA GLY A 14 -49.59 33.93 -17.77
C GLY A 14 -49.43 32.46 -18.16
N GLY A 15 -49.01 31.55 -17.28
CA GLY A 15 -48.62 31.67 -15.87
C GLY A 15 -48.31 30.24 -15.42
N GLY A 16 -47.19 30.04 -14.71
CA GLY A 16 -46.55 28.72 -14.62
C GLY A 16 -47.45 27.62 -14.04
N THR A 17 -48.00 26.76 -14.91
CA THR A 17 -48.75 25.56 -14.52
C THR A 17 -48.18 24.36 -15.25
N SER A 18 -47.54 23.44 -14.52
CA SER A 18 -47.13 22.14 -15.05
C SER A 18 -48.36 21.24 -15.17
N GLY A 19 -49.03 21.25 -16.32
CA GLY A 19 -50.24 20.46 -16.54
C GLY A 19 -50.67 20.44 -18.00
N ASN A 20 -50.37 19.32 -18.67
CA ASN A 20 -51.09 18.81 -19.84
C ASN A 20 -51.22 19.80 -21.02
N GLU A 21 -50.12 20.02 -21.72
CA GLU A 21 -50.19 20.39 -23.14
C GLU A 21 -50.87 19.24 -23.91
N TRP A 22 -51.79 19.56 -24.83
CA TRP A 22 -52.55 18.56 -25.59
C TRP A 22 -52.11 18.56 -27.05
N GLU A 23 -51.84 17.38 -27.60
CA GLU A 23 -51.40 17.16 -28.98
C GLU A 23 -52.58 16.65 -29.83
N SER A 24 -52.95 17.38 -30.88
CA SER A 24 -53.95 16.93 -31.86
C SER A 24 -53.30 16.04 -32.91
N ARG A 25 -53.66 14.76 -32.95
CA ARG A 25 -53.13 13.81 -33.94
C ARG A 25 -53.89 13.83 -35.26
N PRO A 26 -53.30 13.41 -36.40
CA PRO A 26 -54.02 13.22 -37.65
C PRO A 26 -55.25 12.33 -37.44
N GLY A 27 -56.43 12.86 -37.76
CA GLY A 27 -57.73 12.28 -37.35
C GLY A 27 -58.47 13.06 -36.24
N GLY A 28 -57.90 14.15 -35.73
CA GLY A 28 -58.58 15.08 -34.80
C GLY A 28 -58.63 14.61 -33.34
N MET A 29 -58.00 13.48 -33.02
CA MET A 29 -57.92 12.97 -31.65
C MET A 29 -56.93 13.80 -30.83
N VAL A 30 -57.44 14.48 -29.81
CA VAL A 30 -56.67 15.31 -28.89
C VAL A 30 -56.15 14.44 -27.75
N VAL A 31 -54.86 14.15 -27.74
CA VAL A 31 -54.22 13.30 -26.71
C VAL A 31 -53.35 14.14 -25.78
N GLN A 32 -53.33 13.79 -24.49
CA GLN A 32 -52.43 14.45 -23.54
C GLN A 32 -50.99 14.18 -23.96
N ARG A 33 -50.20 15.24 -24.22
CA ARG A 33 -48.79 15.09 -24.55
C ARG A 33 -48.10 14.37 -23.40
N ARG A 34 -47.41 13.26 -23.70
CA ARG A 34 -46.45 12.68 -22.75
C ARG A 34 -45.35 13.72 -22.57
N THR A 35 -45.35 14.41 -21.43
CA THR A 35 -44.20 15.21 -21.04
C THR A 35 -43.11 14.23 -20.65
N ASP A 36 -42.24 13.94 -21.59
CA ASP A 36 -40.94 13.36 -21.28
C ASP A 36 -40.21 14.37 -20.39
N GLN A 37 -40.29 14.18 -19.07
CA GLN A 37 -39.58 14.98 -18.05
C GLN A 37 -38.06 14.73 -18.08
N ASN A 38 -37.56 14.24 -19.22
CA ASN A 38 -36.18 14.04 -19.58
C ASN A 38 -35.76 15.06 -20.64
N SER A 39 -36.14 16.33 -20.45
CA SER A 39 -35.41 17.44 -21.04
C SER A 39 -33.99 17.37 -20.50
N ASP A 40 -33.03 16.94 -21.33
CA ASP A 40 -31.63 16.64 -20.96
C ASP A 40 -30.79 17.90 -20.71
N VAL A 41 -31.44 18.91 -20.14
CA VAL A 41 -30.92 20.23 -19.81
C VAL A 41 -30.63 20.23 -18.31
N PRO A 42 -29.36 20.33 -17.88
CA PRO A 42 -29.00 20.42 -16.48
C PRO A 42 -29.80 21.54 -15.79
N ARG A 43 -30.71 21.15 -14.89
CA ARG A 43 -31.61 22.11 -14.23
C ARG A 43 -30.84 22.85 -13.14
N VAL A 44 -30.05 23.83 -13.57
CA VAL A 44 -29.33 24.75 -12.68
C VAL A 44 -30.32 25.51 -11.82
N PHE A 45 -30.12 25.46 -10.52
CA PHE A 45 -30.95 26.08 -9.51
C PHE A 45 -30.07 26.82 -8.50
N ARG A 46 -30.66 27.75 -7.75
CA ARG A 46 -29.90 28.66 -6.89
C ARG A 46 -30.03 28.26 -5.44
N VAL A 47 -28.91 28.13 -4.75
CA VAL A 47 -28.86 27.87 -3.31
C VAL A 47 -28.39 29.10 -2.58
N ARG A 48 -29.12 29.49 -1.52
CA ARG A 48 -28.73 30.57 -0.62
C ARG A 48 -28.12 29.96 0.63
N VAL A 49 -26.80 30.00 0.69
CA VAL A 49 -25.99 29.36 1.73
C VAL A 49 -25.59 30.41 2.77
N LYS A 50 -26.06 30.23 4.01
CA LYS A 50 -25.61 31.04 5.14
C LYS A 50 -24.29 30.50 5.68
N TYR A 51 -23.28 31.35 5.80
CA TYR A 51 -22.04 31.07 6.53
C TYR A 51 -21.79 32.19 7.53
N GLY A 52 -21.71 31.86 8.83
CA GLY A 52 -21.67 32.86 9.90
C GLY A 52 -22.86 33.84 9.81
N SER A 53 -22.58 35.10 9.50
CA SER A 53 -23.58 36.16 9.26
C SER A 53 -23.83 36.46 7.78
N VAL A 54 -23.03 35.90 6.86
CA VAL A 54 -23.06 36.17 5.41
C VAL A 54 -23.98 35.18 4.69
N TYR A 55 -24.57 35.61 3.58
CA TYR A 55 -25.34 34.75 2.67
C TYR A 55 -24.71 34.79 1.27
N HIS A 56 -24.34 33.62 0.75
CA HIS A 56 -23.82 33.43 -0.60
C HIS A 56 -24.93 32.80 -1.46
N GLU A 57 -25.21 33.36 -2.65
CA GLU A 57 -26.11 32.74 -3.64
C GLU A 57 -25.26 32.05 -4.72
N ILE A 58 -25.40 30.72 -4.85
CA ILE A 58 -24.61 29.89 -5.77
C ILE A 58 -25.55 29.20 -6.76
N ASN A 59 -25.16 29.21 -8.04
CA ASN A 59 -25.84 28.50 -9.12
C ASN A 59 -25.23 27.08 -9.23
N ILE A 60 -26.04 26.02 -9.07
CA ILE A 60 -25.57 24.63 -9.10
C ILE A 60 -26.59 23.71 -9.77
N ASN A 61 -26.16 22.59 -10.36
CA ASN A 61 -27.05 21.65 -11.03
C ASN A 61 -27.91 20.85 -10.02
N SER A 62 -29.17 20.56 -10.38
CA SER A 62 -30.06 19.71 -9.57
C SER A 62 -29.45 18.33 -9.24
N GLN A 63 -28.66 17.77 -10.16
CA GLN A 63 -28.01 16.46 -10.02
C GLN A 63 -26.63 16.53 -9.34
N SER A 64 -26.20 17.70 -8.84
CA SER A 64 -24.91 17.82 -8.14
C SER A 64 -24.97 17.27 -6.71
N SER A 65 -23.82 16.82 -6.22
CA SER A 65 -23.61 16.40 -4.85
C SER A 65 -23.43 17.58 -3.88
N PHE A 66 -23.63 17.32 -2.58
CA PHE A 66 -23.20 18.25 -1.53
C PHE A 66 -21.67 18.46 -1.53
N GLY A 67 -20.88 17.51 -2.04
CA GLY A 67 -19.44 17.65 -2.22
C GLY A 67 -19.06 18.71 -3.25
N GLU A 68 -19.76 18.78 -4.38
CA GLU A 68 -19.61 19.85 -5.37
C GLU A 68 -20.01 21.21 -4.79
N LEU A 69 -21.14 21.27 -4.06
CA LEU A 69 -21.57 22.50 -3.40
C LEU A 69 -20.50 23.01 -2.41
N LYS A 70 -19.92 22.12 -1.59
CA LYS A 70 -18.82 22.45 -0.68
C LYS A 70 -17.57 22.93 -1.42
N LYS A 71 -17.26 22.38 -2.60
CA LYS A 71 -16.15 22.87 -3.46
C LYS A 71 -16.42 24.29 -3.97
N MET A 72 -17.59 24.56 -4.56
CA MET A 72 -17.95 25.92 -5.04
C MET A 72 -18.02 26.94 -3.89
N LEU A 73 -18.39 26.51 -2.69
CA LEU A 73 -18.32 27.33 -1.48
C LEU A 73 -16.90 27.56 -0.98
N SER A 74 -15.95 26.66 -1.24
CA SER A 74 -14.58 26.77 -0.75
C SER A 74 -13.92 28.07 -1.27
N ASP A 75 -14.12 28.37 -2.55
CA ASP A 75 -13.59 29.57 -3.21
C ASP A 75 -14.22 30.88 -2.70
N GLN A 76 -15.41 30.82 -2.11
CA GLN A 76 -16.18 31.97 -1.63
C GLN A 76 -16.08 32.20 -0.11
N VAL A 77 -15.74 31.15 0.64
CA VAL A 77 -15.71 31.13 2.10
C VAL A 77 -14.27 31.01 2.64
N GLY A 78 -13.32 30.55 1.82
CA GLY A 78 -11.92 30.31 2.21
C GLY A 78 -11.70 29.02 3.02
N LEU A 79 -12.77 28.33 3.42
CA LEU A 79 -12.71 27.01 4.04
C LEU A 79 -12.56 25.90 2.99
N HIS A 80 -12.01 24.76 3.41
CA HIS A 80 -11.89 23.59 2.55
C HIS A 80 -13.15 22.72 2.59
N HIS A 81 -13.49 22.08 1.47
CA HIS A 81 -14.69 21.25 1.31
C HIS A 81 -14.85 20.09 2.31
N GLU A 82 -13.77 19.64 2.97
CA GLU A 82 -13.84 18.62 4.05
C GLU A 82 -14.20 19.22 5.42
N ASP A 83 -13.81 20.48 5.68
CA ASP A 83 -14.05 21.19 6.94
C ASP A 83 -15.50 21.74 7.01
N MET A 84 -16.25 21.67 5.91
CA MET A 84 -17.57 22.26 5.74
C MET A 84 -18.71 21.31 6.11
N LYS A 85 -19.41 21.61 7.21
CA LYS A 85 -20.61 20.94 7.70
C LYS A 85 -21.85 21.63 7.14
N VAL A 86 -22.50 21.04 6.12
CA VAL A 86 -23.71 21.59 5.50
C VAL A 86 -24.96 21.03 6.19
N LEU A 87 -25.89 21.91 6.57
CA LEU A 87 -27.21 21.56 7.09
C LEU A 87 -28.31 22.02 6.13
N TYR A 88 -29.29 21.14 5.89
CA TYR A 88 -30.51 21.42 5.15
C TYR A 88 -31.74 20.91 5.89
N LYS A 89 -32.64 21.84 6.26
CA LYS A 89 -33.76 21.64 7.20
C LYS A 89 -33.25 21.06 8.52
N ASP A 90 -32.22 21.71 9.08
CA ASP A 90 -31.53 21.39 10.34
C ASP A 90 -30.89 19.98 10.44
N LYS A 91 -31.00 19.18 9.36
CA LYS A 91 -30.31 17.90 9.20
C LYS A 91 -28.99 18.11 8.46
N GLU A 92 -27.92 17.63 9.07
CA GLU A 92 -26.60 17.49 8.45
C GLU A 92 -26.66 16.64 7.16
N ARG A 93 -25.79 16.96 6.19
CA ARG A 93 -25.72 16.29 4.88
C ARG A 93 -24.28 15.88 4.56
N ASP A 94 -24.11 14.57 4.31
CA ASP A 94 -22.85 14.02 3.81
C ASP A 94 -22.53 14.51 2.40
N SER A 95 -21.25 14.67 2.10
CA SER A 95 -20.73 15.13 0.81
C SER A 95 -21.11 14.21 -0.36
N LYS A 96 -21.39 12.93 -0.12
CA LYS A 96 -21.79 11.96 -1.16
C LYS A 96 -23.27 12.03 -1.57
N MET A 97 -24.11 12.74 -0.80
CA MET A 97 -25.53 12.84 -1.11
C MET A 97 -25.76 13.82 -2.26
N PHE A 98 -26.80 13.58 -3.06
CA PHE A 98 -27.26 14.50 -4.12
C PHE A 98 -28.28 15.51 -3.58
N LEU A 99 -28.31 16.69 -4.19
CA LEU A 99 -29.11 17.84 -3.75
C LEU A 99 -30.62 17.61 -3.97
N ASP A 100 -31.00 17.07 -5.13
CA ASP A 100 -32.38 16.71 -5.48
C ASP A 100 -32.96 15.60 -4.57
N LEU A 101 -32.22 14.51 -4.34
CA LEU A 101 -32.61 13.41 -3.45
C LEU A 101 -32.79 13.89 -2.00
N CYS A 102 -32.04 14.93 -1.60
CA CYS A 102 -32.21 15.58 -0.30
C CYS A 102 -33.39 16.55 -0.23
N GLY A 103 -34.09 16.78 -1.34
CA GLY A 103 -35.25 17.65 -1.48
C GLY A 103 -34.91 19.13 -1.63
N VAL A 104 -33.68 19.47 -2.03
CA VAL A 104 -33.24 20.85 -2.28
C VAL A 104 -33.80 21.31 -3.64
N LYS A 105 -34.33 22.55 -3.69
CA LYS A 105 -34.94 23.18 -4.88
C LYS A 105 -34.44 24.62 -5.08
N ASP A 106 -34.80 25.30 -6.17
CA ASP A 106 -34.45 26.72 -6.40
C ASP A 106 -34.75 27.60 -5.17
N ARG A 107 -33.84 28.54 -4.90
CA ARG A 107 -33.84 29.49 -3.78
C ARG A 107 -33.85 28.86 -2.37
N SER A 108 -33.57 27.56 -2.24
CA SER A 108 -33.44 26.86 -0.97
C SER A 108 -32.40 27.51 -0.05
N LYS A 109 -32.70 27.52 1.25
CA LYS A 109 -31.79 27.97 2.30
C LYS A 109 -30.98 26.79 2.83
N LEU A 110 -29.66 26.94 2.87
CA LEU A 110 -28.73 26.01 3.53
C LEU A 110 -27.91 26.78 4.57
N VAL A 111 -27.37 26.06 5.55
CA VAL A 111 -26.44 26.64 6.55
C VAL A 111 -25.15 25.85 6.52
N VAL A 112 -24.01 26.53 6.36
CA VAL A 112 -22.68 25.96 6.55
C VAL A 112 -22.20 26.35 7.94
N LYS A 113 -21.66 25.36 8.65
CA LYS A 113 -20.79 25.55 9.81
C LYS A 113 -19.42 24.98 9.48
N GLU A 114 -18.40 25.53 10.10
CA GLU A 114 -17.08 24.88 10.15
C GLU A 114 -17.14 23.71 11.15
N ASP A 115 -16.48 22.60 10.83
CA ASP A 115 -16.23 21.49 11.74
C ASP A 115 -14.75 21.47 12.14
N PRO A 116 -14.38 21.93 13.35
CA PRO A 116 -12.99 21.95 13.79
C PRO A 116 -12.39 20.54 13.91
N ILE A 117 -13.21 19.50 14.13
CA ILE A 117 -12.75 18.12 14.21
C ILE A 117 -12.25 17.64 12.85
N SER A 118 -12.98 17.97 11.77
CA SER A 118 -12.54 17.69 10.40
C SER A 118 -11.32 18.54 10.00
N GLN A 119 -11.28 19.82 10.40
CA GLN A 119 -10.13 20.70 10.17
C GLN A 119 -8.84 20.12 10.77
N GLU A 120 -8.88 19.70 12.05
CA GLU A 120 -7.76 19.06 12.75
C GLU A 120 -7.39 17.71 12.14
N LYS A 121 -8.39 16.83 11.91
CA LYS A 121 -8.19 15.51 11.30
C LYS A 121 -7.43 15.59 9.97
N ARG A 122 -7.78 16.56 9.12
CA ARG A 122 -7.08 16.80 7.84
C ARG A 122 -5.69 17.41 8.04
N LEU A 123 -5.47 18.30 9.01
CA LEU A 123 -4.12 18.80 9.34
C LEU A 123 -3.22 17.67 9.85
N LEU A 124 -3.75 16.76 10.66
CA LEU A 124 -3.06 15.56 11.14
C LEU A 124 -2.78 14.57 9.99
N ALA A 125 -3.72 14.38 9.06
CA ALA A 125 -3.50 13.59 7.85
C ALA A 125 -2.40 14.19 6.95
N LYS A 126 -2.41 15.51 6.70
CA LYS A 126 -1.34 16.21 5.95
C LYS A 126 0.04 16.02 6.59
N ARG A 127 0.13 16.11 7.93
CA ARG A 127 1.38 15.84 8.68
C ARG A 127 1.85 14.39 8.51
N LYS A 128 0.94 13.41 8.56
CA LYS A 128 1.27 11.99 8.33
C LYS A 128 1.74 11.73 6.90
N ASN A 129 1.05 12.27 5.90
CA ASN A 129 1.45 12.12 4.49
C ASN A 129 2.83 12.71 4.24
N ALA A 130 3.11 13.94 4.72
CA ALA A 130 4.43 14.56 4.59
C ALA A 130 5.55 13.76 5.30
N ALA A 131 5.25 13.09 6.42
CA ALA A 131 6.19 12.19 7.08
C ALA A 131 6.45 10.90 6.26
N ILE A 132 5.40 10.31 5.67
CA ILE A 132 5.50 9.14 4.78
C ILE A 132 6.27 9.49 3.50
N GLU A 133 6.01 10.64 2.89
CA GLU A 133 6.73 11.16 1.72
C GLU A 133 8.22 11.40 2.03
N LYS A 134 8.52 12.01 3.18
CA LYS A 134 9.90 12.21 3.65
C LYS A 134 10.62 10.88 3.90
N ALA A 135 9.96 9.92 4.52
CA ALA A 135 10.51 8.57 4.75
C ALA A 135 10.75 7.84 3.42
N SER A 136 9.76 7.86 2.52
CA SER A 136 9.84 7.29 1.17
C SER A 136 11.03 7.86 0.39
N LYS A 137 11.14 9.19 0.30
CA LYS A 137 12.27 9.84 -0.36
C LYS A 137 13.61 9.47 0.28
N SER A 138 13.68 9.44 1.61
CA SER A 138 14.91 9.05 2.32
C SER A 138 15.32 7.61 2.02
N ILE A 139 14.36 6.69 1.82
CA ILE A 139 14.62 5.31 1.39
C ILE A 139 15.09 5.28 -0.07
N SER A 140 14.53 6.09 -0.98
CA SER A 140 14.99 6.22 -2.38
C SER A 140 16.40 6.80 -2.49
N ASP A 141 16.70 7.85 -1.71
CA ASP A 141 18.03 8.47 -1.65
C ASP A 141 19.08 7.45 -1.14
N ILE A 142 18.71 6.56 -0.21
CA ILE A 142 19.56 5.45 0.23
C ILE A 142 19.61 4.32 -0.82
N SER A 143 18.51 4.02 -1.52
CA SER A 143 18.52 2.93 -2.51
C SER A 143 19.49 3.22 -3.64
N PHE A 144 19.51 4.47 -4.14
CA PHE A 144 20.47 4.94 -5.13
C PHE A 144 21.94 4.80 -4.68
N GLU A 145 22.24 5.14 -3.42
CA GLU A 145 23.60 4.99 -2.87
C GLU A 145 23.99 3.51 -2.70
N VAL A 146 23.04 2.63 -2.35
CA VAL A 146 23.28 1.18 -2.30
C VAL A 146 23.41 0.58 -3.70
N ASP A 147 22.69 1.07 -4.71
CA ASP A 147 22.87 0.68 -6.12
C ASP A 147 24.28 1.07 -6.61
N ARG A 148 24.75 2.27 -6.24
CA ARG A 148 26.11 2.76 -6.50
C ARG A 148 27.18 1.88 -5.82
N LEU A 149 26.97 1.50 -4.56
CA LEU A 149 27.84 0.59 -3.82
C LEU A 149 27.84 -0.83 -4.41
N ALA A 150 26.68 -1.35 -4.82
CA ALA A 150 26.54 -2.66 -5.46
C ALA A 150 27.36 -2.77 -6.75
N GLY A 151 27.42 -1.71 -7.56
CA GLY A 151 28.30 -1.65 -8.73
C GLY A 151 29.79 -1.79 -8.37
N GLN A 152 30.21 -1.29 -7.21
CA GLN A 152 31.58 -1.46 -6.70
C GLN A 152 31.83 -2.87 -6.14
N VAL A 153 30.82 -3.50 -5.50
CA VAL A 153 30.88 -4.92 -5.10
C VAL A 153 31.16 -5.78 -6.33
N SER A 154 30.34 -5.69 -7.38
CA SER A 154 30.51 -6.53 -8.56
C SER A 154 31.75 -6.20 -9.39
N ALA A 155 32.28 -4.97 -9.31
CA ALA A 155 33.62 -4.68 -9.81
C ALA A 155 34.69 -5.51 -9.06
N PHE A 156 34.66 -5.54 -7.73
CA PHE A 156 35.58 -6.37 -6.94
C PHE A 156 35.35 -7.88 -7.13
N GLU A 157 34.11 -8.35 -7.29
CA GLU A 157 33.79 -9.73 -7.64
C GLU A 157 34.49 -10.15 -8.94
N THR A 158 34.32 -9.36 -10.01
CA THR A 158 34.93 -9.70 -11.31
C THR A 158 36.45 -9.65 -11.29
N VAL A 159 37.07 -8.74 -10.53
CA VAL A 159 38.53 -8.69 -10.36
C VAL A 159 39.04 -9.93 -9.63
N ILE A 160 38.46 -10.28 -8.47
CA ILE A 160 38.91 -11.41 -7.64
C ILE A 160 38.66 -12.75 -8.32
N ASN A 161 37.56 -12.89 -9.07
CA ASN A 161 37.25 -14.07 -9.86
C ASN A 161 38.21 -14.22 -11.06
N LYS A 162 38.61 -13.13 -11.71
CA LYS A 162 39.66 -13.12 -12.76
C LYS A 162 41.09 -13.31 -12.21
N GLY A 163 41.27 -13.53 -10.91
CA GLY A 163 42.58 -13.72 -10.28
C GLY A 163 43.32 -12.43 -9.91
N GLY A 164 42.74 -11.26 -10.18
CA GLY A 164 43.26 -9.98 -9.71
C GLY A 164 43.15 -9.84 -8.19
N LYS A 165 44.04 -9.04 -7.61
CA LYS A 165 44.12 -8.79 -6.17
C LYS A 165 43.52 -7.43 -5.84
N VAL A 166 42.57 -7.39 -4.90
CA VAL A 166 41.99 -6.15 -4.37
C VAL A 166 42.69 -5.81 -3.05
N GLU A 167 42.85 -4.53 -2.73
CA GLU A 167 43.41 -4.11 -1.44
C GLU A 167 42.39 -4.31 -0.31
N GLU A 168 42.79 -4.92 0.80
CA GLU A 168 41.88 -5.30 1.88
C GLU A 168 41.16 -4.10 2.52
N LYS A 169 41.86 -2.96 2.66
CA LYS A 169 41.25 -1.71 3.13
C LYS A 169 40.08 -1.26 2.24
N SER A 170 40.17 -1.47 0.92
CA SER A 170 39.12 -1.07 -0.02
C SER A 170 37.87 -1.96 0.07
N LEU A 171 38.03 -3.22 0.50
CA LEU A 171 36.90 -4.10 0.84
C LEU A 171 36.26 -3.68 2.17
N VAL A 172 37.08 -3.42 3.21
CA VAL A 172 36.61 -2.97 4.53
C VAL A 172 35.85 -1.65 4.43
N ASN A 173 36.41 -0.64 3.76
CA ASN A 173 35.74 0.64 3.55
C ASN A 173 34.37 0.48 2.83
N LEU A 174 34.24 -0.47 1.91
CA LEU A 174 32.97 -0.70 1.20
C LEU A 174 31.92 -1.39 2.09
N ILE A 175 32.35 -2.29 2.98
CA ILE A 175 31.50 -2.86 4.03
C ILE A 175 31.04 -1.75 4.99
N GLU A 176 31.94 -0.87 5.44
CA GLU A 176 31.59 0.27 6.29
C GLU A 176 30.58 1.21 5.60
N MET A 177 30.74 1.52 4.31
CA MET A 177 29.77 2.34 3.58
C MET A 177 28.39 1.68 3.49
N LEU A 178 28.32 0.36 3.28
CA LEU A 178 27.06 -0.40 3.27
C LEU A 178 26.40 -0.46 4.67
N MET A 179 27.18 -0.71 5.73
CA MET A 179 26.69 -0.70 7.11
C MET A 179 26.20 0.69 7.54
N ASN A 180 26.83 1.76 7.06
CA ASN A 180 26.33 3.12 7.24
C ASN A 180 24.98 3.35 6.53
N GLN A 181 24.74 2.77 5.35
CA GLN A 181 23.41 2.81 4.74
C GLN A 181 22.38 1.98 5.52
N LEU A 182 22.79 0.84 6.11
CA LEU A 182 21.92 0.02 6.95
C LEU A 182 21.42 0.79 8.19
N LEU A 183 22.34 1.44 8.91
CA LEU A 183 22.01 2.30 10.06
C LEU A 183 21.08 3.46 9.67
N ARG A 184 21.28 4.05 8.47
CA ARG A 184 20.38 5.10 7.93
C ARG A 184 18.99 4.57 7.58
N LEU A 185 18.86 3.30 7.15
CA LEU A 185 17.55 2.67 6.94
C LEU A 185 16.83 2.42 8.26
N ASP A 186 17.51 1.84 9.25
CA ASP A 186 16.90 1.52 10.55
C ASP A 186 16.45 2.76 11.32
N ALA A 187 17.15 3.89 11.17
CA ALA A 187 16.75 5.20 11.70
C ALA A 187 15.46 5.77 11.07
N ILE A 188 15.01 5.27 9.91
CA ILE A 188 13.78 5.73 9.26
C ILE A 188 12.56 5.01 9.88
N ILE A 189 11.84 5.73 10.75
CA ILE A 189 10.52 5.32 11.24
C ILE A 189 9.53 5.34 10.07
N ALA A 190 8.94 4.18 9.78
CA ALA A 190 8.13 3.94 8.58
C ALA A 190 7.05 2.87 8.85
N ASP A 191 5.82 3.13 8.41
CA ASP A 191 4.65 2.24 8.54
C ASP A 191 3.99 1.98 7.18
N GLY A 192 3.26 0.87 7.05
CA GLY A 192 2.67 0.46 5.77
C GLY A 192 3.74 0.21 4.69
N ASP A 193 3.51 0.70 3.47
CA ASP A 193 4.35 0.37 2.31
C ASP A 193 5.79 0.89 2.40
N VAL A 194 6.02 2.05 3.04
CA VAL A 194 7.40 2.53 3.32
C VAL A 194 8.18 1.58 4.23
N LYS A 195 7.50 0.82 5.11
CA LYS A 195 8.12 -0.23 5.93
C LYS A 195 8.55 -1.44 5.09
N LEU A 196 7.78 -1.77 4.05
CA LEU A 196 8.12 -2.83 3.09
C LEU A 196 9.31 -2.43 2.22
N MET A 197 9.32 -1.20 1.70
CA MET A 197 10.47 -0.66 0.95
C MET A 197 11.74 -0.65 1.80
N ARG A 198 11.65 -0.19 3.07
CA ARG A 198 12.76 -0.26 4.03
C ARG A 198 13.27 -1.69 4.22
N LYS A 199 12.38 -2.67 4.41
CA LYS A 199 12.74 -4.09 4.57
C LYS A 199 13.43 -4.66 3.32
N MET A 200 12.92 -4.37 2.13
CA MET A 200 13.55 -4.80 0.87
C MET A 200 14.97 -4.23 0.74
N GLN A 201 15.17 -2.96 1.09
CA GLN A 201 16.48 -2.34 0.99
C GLN A 201 17.47 -2.85 2.04
N VAL A 202 17.01 -3.14 3.26
CA VAL A 202 17.79 -3.86 4.29
C VAL A 202 18.29 -5.21 3.75
N GLN A 203 17.42 -6.01 3.14
CA GLN A 203 17.81 -7.31 2.56
C GLN A 203 18.79 -7.18 1.39
N ARG A 204 18.68 -6.13 0.57
CA ARG A 204 19.66 -5.84 -0.48
C ARG A 204 21.03 -5.52 0.11
N VAL A 205 21.10 -4.63 1.12
CA VAL A 205 22.36 -4.26 1.79
C VAL A 205 23.02 -5.48 2.43
N GLN A 206 22.27 -6.30 3.17
CA GLN A 206 22.78 -7.52 3.82
C GLN A 206 23.44 -8.47 2.80
N LYS A 207 22.76 -8.76 1.68
CA LYS A 207 23.32 -9.59 0.60
C LYS A 207 24.63 -9.04 0.01
N TYR A 208 24.78 -7.72 -0.09
CA TYR A 208 26.02 -7.10 -0.58
C TYR A 208 27.16 -7.16 0.45
N VAL A 209 26.86 -7.10 1.76
CA VAL A 209 27.85 -7.31 2.83
C VAL A 209 28.31 -8.77 2.87
N GLU A 210 27.39 -9.73 2.83
CA GLU A 210 27.70 -11.18 2.75
C GLU A 210 28.61 -11.50 1.56
N ALA A 211 28.36 -10.90 0.39
CA ALA A 211 29.21 -11.03 -0.78
C ALA A 211 30.63 -10.48 -0.55
N LEU A 212 30.76 -9.31 0.11
CA LEU A 212 32.06 -8.70 0.41
C LEU A 212 32.87 -9.50 1.42
N ASP A 213 32.24 -10.09 2.44
CA ASP A 213 32.95 -10.96 3.39
C ASP A 213 33.46 -12.24 2.70
N LEU A 214 32.65 -12.85 1.83
CA LEU A 214 33.10 -13.96 0.98
C LEU A 214 34.27 -13.57 0.06
N LEU A 215 34.27 -12.34 -0.48
CA LEU A 215 35.41 -11.83 -1.26
C LEU A 215 36.64 -11.58 -0.39
N LYS A 216 36.48 -11.06 0.82
CA LYS A 216 37.57 -10.82 1.78
C LYS A 216 38.26 -12.14 2.15
N VAL A 217 37.50 -13.20 2.42
CA VAL A 217 38.02 -14.56 2.65
C VAL A 217 38.73 -15.10 1.39
N LYS A 218 38.13 -15.00 0.20
CA LYS A 218 38.76 -15.47 -1.06
C LYS A 218 40.08 -14.74 -1.39
N ASN A 219 40.13 -13.42 -1.15
CA ASN A 219 41.29 -12.57 -1.41
C ASN A 219 42.44 -12.86 -0.42
N SER A 220 42.11 -13.16 0.85
CA SER A 220 43.09 -13.55 1.88
C SER A 220 43.55 -15.01 1.75
N ALA A 221 42.71 -15.93 1.26
CA ALA A 221 43.12 -17.30 0.94
C ALA A 221 44.20 -17.34 -0.17
N LYS A 222 43.98 -16.62 -1.28
CA LYS A 222 44.95 -16.52 -2.39
C LYS A 222 46.32 -15.94 -1.96
N LYS A 223 46.35 -15.07 -0.92
CA LYS A 223 47.58 -14.55 -0.30
C LYS A 223 48.45 -15.67 0.32
N VAL A 224 47.84 -16.77 0.76
CA VAL A 224 48.56 -17.93 1.34
C VAL A 224 49.11 -18.84 0.24
N GLU A 225 48.34 -19.09 -0.83
CA GLU A 225 48.75 -19.96 -1.94
C GLU A 225 49.97 -19.42 -2.69
N VAL A 226 49.94 -18.12 -3.06
CA VAL A 226 51.09 -17.46 -3.72
C VAL A 226 52.34 -17.54 -2.85
N ASN A 227 52.21 -17.38 -1.53
CA ASN A 227 53.35 -17.48 -0.61
C ASN A 227 53.89 -18.91 -0.43
N LYS A 228 53.06 -19.95 -0.61
CA LYS A 228 53.52 -21.35 -0.62
C LYS A 228 54.30 -21.71 -1.89
N SER A 229 53.90 -21.16 -3.04
CA SER A 229 54.49 -21.48 -4.35
C SER A 229 55.96 -21.02 -4.53
N VAL A 230 56.47 -20.14 -3.66
CA VAL A 230 57.79 -19.49 -3.84
C VAL A 230 58.95 -20.25 -3.16
N ARG A 231 58.69 -21.31 -2.37
CA ARG A 231 59.74 -21.97 -1.54
C ARG A 231 59.98 -23.46 -1.82
N HIS A 232 60.19 -23.86 -3.07
CA HIS A 232 60.94 -25.09 -3.38
C HIS A 232 61.88 -24.93 -4.58
N LYS A 233 63.18 -24.88 -4.31
CA LYS A 233 64.24 -25.32 -5.23
C LYS A 233 64.89 -26.58 -4.63
N PRO A 234 64.60 -27.79 -5.15
CA PRO A 234 65.43 -28.95 -4.90
C PRO A 234 66.65 -28.88 -5.85
N GLN A 235 67.85 -28.67 -5.29
CA GLN A 235 69.10 -28.80 -6.04
C GLN A 235 69.57 -30.26 -5.95
N THR A 236 69.88 -30.87 -7.09
CA THR A 236 70.15 -32.31 -7.20
C THR A 236 71.58 -32.69 -6.82
N GLN A 237 71.73 -33.81 -6.10
CA GLN A 237 72.92 -34.68 -6.12
C GLN A 237 72.55 -36.10 -5.63
N THR A 238 73.33 -37.12 -6.03
CA THR A 238 72.92 -38.54 -6.08
C THR A 238 73.89 -39.49 -5.36
N ARG A 239 73.39 -40.55 -4.71
CA ARG A 239 74.14 -41.81 -4.45
C ARG A 239 73.22 -43.01 -4.10
N PHE A 240 73.67 -44.23 -4.44
CA PHE A 240 72.99 -45.55 -4.29
C PHE A 240 73.45 -46.31 -3.01
N GLU A 241 72.85 -47.43 -2.58
CA GLU A 241 71.74 -48.26 -3.14
C GLU A 241 70.46 -48.20 -2.26
N GLN A 242 69.92 -49.18 -1.51
CA GLN A 242 70.22 -50.61 -1.27
C GLN A 242 68.92 -51.41 -0.95
N ARG A 243 68.98 -52.57 -0.29
CA ARG A 243 67.91 -53.58 -0.17
C ARG A 243 67.57 -53.98 1.27
N ASP A 244 66.27 -54.08 1.57
CA ASP A 244 65.52 -55.30 1.95
C ASP A 244 64.03 -54.88 2.07
N LEU A 245 62.98 -55.52 1.54
CA LEU A 245 62.54 -56.91 1.31
C LEU A 245 61.52 -57.43 2.35
N LEU A 246 60.48 -58.12 1.82
CA LEU A 246 59.32 -58.75 2.47
C LEU A 246 58.29 -57.79 3.10
N SER A 247 56.98 -57.72 2.77
CA SER A 247 55.99 -58.55 2.04
C SER A 247 55.09 -59.51 2.88
N PHE A 248 53.91 -59.01 3.25
CA PHE A 248 52.62 -59.71 3.41
C PHE A 248 51.55 -58.69 2.93
N VAL A 249 50.64 -58.93 1.98
CA VAL A 249 49.78 -60.09 1.63
C VAL A 249 48.56 -60.26 2.56
N GLU A 250 47.33 -59.80 2.22
CA GLU A 250 47.03 -58.79 1.15
C GLU A 250 45.91 -57.73 1.43
N GLU A 251 44.57 -57.88 1.30
CA GLU A 251 43.63 -59.02 1.17
C GLU A 251 42.32 -58.59 0.39
N GLU A 252 41.25 -59.40 0.33
CA GLU A 252 40.08 -59.33 -0.59
C GLU A 252 38.87 -58.44 -0.13
N GLU A 253 38.18 -57.66 -1.01
CA GLU A 253 36.98 -57.92 -1.87
C GLU A 253 35.61 -58.04 -1.13
N GLU A 254 34.42 -57.73 -1.69
CA GLU A 254 33.99 -57.36 -3.07
C GLU A 254 32.79 -56.35 -3.04
N GLU A 255 32.31 -55.86 -4.19
CA GLU A 255 31.03 -55.14 -4.35
C GLU A 255 30.20 -55.71 -5.52
N PRO A 256 28.87 -55.91 -5.35
CA PRO A 256 28.00 -55.99 -6.53
C PRO A 256 26.64 -55.25 -6.40
N ARG A 257 26.55 -54.12 -7.09
CA ARG A 257 25.50 -53.75 -8.08
C ARG A 257 24.12 -54.48 -8.03
N ASN A 258 23.11 -53.68 -7.64
CA ASN A 258 21.95 -53.29 -8.48
C ASN A 258 20.67 -54.19 -8.61
N SER A 259 19.53 -53.48 -8.64
CA SER A 259 18.20 -53.78 -9.25
C SER A 259 17.07 -54.49 -8.47
N ASN A 260 15.92 -53.80 -8.48
CA ASN A 260 14.53 -54.12 -8.07
C ASN A 260 14.13 -55.63 -8.09
N ALA A 261 13.30 -56.16 -7.17
CA ALA A 261 11.91 -55.72 -6.90
C ALA A 261 11.20 -56.42 -5.71
N SER A 262 10.06 -55.86 -5.30
CA SER A 262 8.89 -56.47 -4.62
C SER A 262 9.00 -57.18 -3.24
N SER A 263 8.29 -56.57 -2.27
CA SER A 263 7.39 -57.17 -1.25
C SER A 263 7.90 -57.98 -0.03
N SER A 264 7.65 -57.38 1.14
CA SER A 264 6.93 -57.92 2.32
C SER A 264 7.69 -58.28 3.62
N SER A 265 7.09 -57.85 4.74
CA SER A 265 7.40 -58.16 6.15
C SER A 265 8.72 -57.63 6.75
N GLY A 266 8.77 -57.53 8.08
CA GLY A 266 9.94 -57.07 8.86
C GLY A 266 9.84 -55.62 9.32
N THR A 267 9.62 -55.40 10.63
CA THR A 267 9.74 -54.08 11.27
C THR A 267 11.20 -53.79 11.67
N PRO A 268 11.56 -52.52 11.81
CA PRO A 268 11.95 -52.06 13.14
C PRO A 268 11.24 -50.76 13.57
N ALA A 269 11.23 -50.49 14.87
CA ALA A 269 10.57 -49.31 15.44
C ALA A 269 11.47 -48.06 15.44
N VAL A 270 10.88 -46.88 15.23
CA VAL A 270 11.51 -45.57 15.43
C VAL A 270 10.56 -44.68 16.23
N VAL A 271 11.11 -43.95 17.20
CA VAL A 271 10.37 -43.09 18.13
C VAL A 271 10.14 -41.70 17.52
N ALA A 272 8.88 -41.24 17.50
CA ALA A 272 8.53 -39.83 17.41
C ALA A 272 7.13 -39.59 18.00
N SER A 273 7.03 -38.77 19.05
CA SER A 273 5.74 -38.46 19.70
C SER A 273 4.89 -37.54 18.85
N LYS A 274 3.63 -37.93 18.60
CA LYS A 274 2.60 -37.08 17.98
C LYS A 274 1.46 -36.90 18.99
N TRP A 275 1.13 -35.64 19.29
CA TRP A 275 0.06 -35.31 20.24
C TRP A 275 -1.32 -35.71 19.69
N GLU A 276 -2.17 -36.18 20.58
CA GLU A 276 -3.50 -36.72 20.24
C GLU A 276 -4.53 -35.61 19.98
N MET A 277 -5.41 -35.88 19.01
CA MET A 277 -6.73 -35.28 18.94
C MET A 277 -7.69 -36.25 19.65
N PHE A 278 -8.53 -35.75 20.56
CA PHE A 278 -9.61 -36.52 21.16
C PHE A 278 -10.97 -35.96 20.73
N ASP A 279 -11.89 -36.86 20.40
CA ASP A 279 -13.17 -36.53 19.75
C ASP A 279 -14.34 -36.46 20.74
N SER A 280 -15.50 -35.99 20.25
CA SER A 280 -16.64 -35.66 21.12
C SER A 280 -17.57 -36.84 21.46
N ALA A 281 -17.99 -36.98 22.73
CA ALA A 281 -19.28 -37.58 23.09
C ALA A 281 -19.81 -37.23 24.51
N SER A 282 -20.78 -36.30 24.55
CA SER A 282 -22.00 -36.29 25.39
C SER A 282 -22.08 -36.99 26.76
N THR A 283 -22.38 -36.21 27.81
CA THR A 283 -23.50 -36.48 28.75
C THR A 283 -24.01 -35.14 29.32
N ALA A 284 -25.32 -34.99 29.49
CA ALA A 284 -25.94 -33.71 29.85
C ALA A 284 -26.17 -33.52 31.36
N LYS A 285 -26.04 -32.28 31.83
CA LYS A 285 -26.73 -31.72 33.01
C LYS A 285 -26.94 -30.21 32.82
N ALA A 286 -27.94 -29.66 33.51
CA ALA A 286 -28.51 -28.35 33.20
C ALA A 286 -28.19 -27.25 34.22
N ALA A 287 -28.30 -26.01 33.73
CA ALA A 287 -28.49 -24.74 34.46
C ALA A 287 -27.44 -24.30 35.51
N GLU A 288 -26.71 -23.23 35.18
CA GLU A 288 -26.90 -21.93 35.85
C GLU A 288 -26.36 -20.76 35.02
N THR A 289 -26.97 -19.57 35.13
CA THR A 289 -26.64 -18.37 34.32
C THR A 289 -25.86 -17.32 35.12
N VAL A 290 -24.53 -17.50 35.18
CA VAL A 290 -23.63 -16.55 35.85
C VAL A 290 -23.39 -15.32 34.97
N LYS A 291 -23.61 -14.12 35.51
CA LYS A 291 -23.35 -12.84 34.84
C LYS A 291 -21.87 -12.47 34.93
N PRO A 292 -21.23 -11.95 33.86
CA PRO A 292 -19.84 -11.50 33.93
C PRO A 292 -19.69 -10.23 34.78
N VAL A 293 -18.75 -10.25 35.72
CA VAL A 293 -18.38 -9.08 36.54
C VAL A 293 -17.31 -8.26 35.81
N PRO A 294 -17.51 -6.95 35.57
CA PRO A 294 -16.50 -6.11 34.92
C PRO A 294 -15.33 -5.80 35.88
N PRO A 295 -14.08 -5.70 35.38
CA PRO A 295 -12.92 -5.42 36.23
C PRO A 295 -12.95 -3.98 36.77
N ARG A 296 -12.83 -3.85 38.09
CA ARG A 296 -12.65 -2.54 38.77
C ARG A 296 -11.23 -2.02 38.58
N PHE A 297 -11.03 -1.14 37.61
CA PHE A 297 -9.87 -0.25 37.59
C PHE A 297 -10.01 0.78 38.70
N LYS A 298 -9.00 0.89 39.57
CA LYS A 298 -8.84 2.02 40.48
C LYS A 298 -8.09 3.13 39.75
N TRP A 299 -8.68 4.32 39.70
CA TRP A 299 -7.95 5.56 39.44
C TRP A 299 -7.77 6.26 40.78
N GLU A 300 -6.56 6.22 41.31
CA GLU A 300 -6.18 7.01 42.49
C GLU A 300 -5.66 8.36 41.96
N PHE A 301 -6.44 9.42 42.20
CA PHE A 301 -6.00 10.80 41.94
C PHE A 301 -5.00 11.21 43.02
N PHE A 302 -3.91 11.85 42.60
CA PHE A 302 -3.04 12.61 43.49
C PHE A 302 -3.48 14.07 43.48
N ASP A 303 -3.86 14.57 44.67
CA ASP A 303 -3.75 15.99 45.06
C ASP A 303 -2.43 16.18 45.84
#